data_AF-A0A8T7D495-F1
#
_entry.id   AF-A0A8T7D495-F1
#
_cell.length_a   1.000
_cell.length_b   1.000
_cell.length_c   1.000
_cell.angle_alpha   90.00
_cell.angle_beta   90.00
_cell.angle_gamma   90.00
#
_symmetry.space_group_name_H-M   'P 1'
#
loop_
_entity.id
_entity.type
_entity.pdbx_description
1 polymer ?
#
loop_
_entity_poly.entity_id
_entity_poly.type
_entity_poly.pdbx_seq_one_letter_code
_entity_poly.pdbx_strand_id
1 'polypeptide(L)'
;MAALFYDSFIWYALAAGLALALVVGPLGSVVVWRRMAYFGDTLAHAALLGVALAVAADQLPMAGVSIIGVLIAVLLFWLEKQRDLSTDTLLGILSHSALALGLIVLSVI
;
A
#
# COMPACT_ATOMS: atom_id res chain seq x y z
N MET A 1 -19.50 -28.67 -7.01
CA MET A 1 -19.63 -27.61 -8.04
C MET A 1 -20.85 -26.70 -7.80
N ALA A 2 -22.05 -27.23 -7.58
CA ALA A 2 -23.26 -26.42 -7.36
C ALA A 2 -23.38 -25.73 -5.97
N ALA A 3 -22.58 -26.13 -4.97
CA ALA A 3 -22.57 -25.51 -3.64
C ALA A 3 -21.77 -24.19 -3.58
N LEU A 4 -20.87 -23.92 -4.54
CA LEU A 4 -20.07 -22.68 -4.57
C LEU A 4 -20.94 -21.42 -4.78
N PHE A 5 -22.10 -21.55 -5.41
CA PHE A 5 -22.96 -20.40 -5.73
C PHE A 5 -23.89 -19.98 -4.59
N TYR A 6 -24.05 -20.80 -3.54
CA TYR A 6 -24.82 -20.48 -2.33
C TYR A 6 -23.94 -19.97 -1.17
N ASP A 7 -22.62 -20.03 -1.31
CA ASP A 7 -21.74 -19.41 -0.33
C ASP A 7 -21.70 -17.91 -0.59
N SER A 8 -22.33 -17.15 0.31
CA SER A 8 -22.32 -15.67 0.30
C SER A 8 -20.89 -15.11 0.17
N PHE A 9 -19.88 -15.89 0.57
CA PHE A 9 -18.46 -15.62 0.38
C PHE A 9 -18.09 -15.26 -1.08
N ILE A 10 -18.53 -16.03 -2.08
CA ILE A 10 -18.16 -15.78 -3.48
C ILE A 10 -18.75 -14.47 -3.98
N TRP A 11 -20.00 -14.18 -3.60
CA TRP A 11 -20.64 -12.91 -3.93
C TRP A 11 -19.95 -11.72 -3.25
N TYR A 12 -19.58 -11.85 -1.97
CA TYR A 12 -18.81 -10.80 -1.28
C TYR A 12 -17.40 -10.62 -1.87
N ALA A 13 -16.71 -11.71 -2.22
CA ALA A 13 -15.39 -11.65 -2.83
C ALA A 13 -15.44 -10.99 -4.22
N LEU A 14 -16.43 -11.35 -5.05
CA LEU A 14 -16.67 -10.71 -6.35
C LEU A 14 -17.03 -9.23 -6.18
N ALA A 15 -17.93 -8.90 -5.25
CA ALA A 15 -18.32 -7.52 -4.99
C ALA A 15 -17.14 -6.66 -4.50
N ALA A 16 -16.33 -7.19 -3.57
CA ALA A 16 -15.14 -6.52 -3.08
C ALA A 16 -14.08 -6.35 -4.19
N GLY A 17 -13.85 -7.38 -5.01
CA GLY A 17 -12.95 -7.31 -6.16
C GLY A 17 -13.40 -6.30 -7.20
N LEU A 18 -14.70 -6.25 -7.51
CA LEU A 18 -15.27 -5.29 -8.45
C LEU A 18 -15.18 -3.85 -7.91
N ALA A 19 -15.51 -3.65 -6.63
CA ALA A 19 -15.36 -2.37 -5.96
C ALA A 19 -13.90 -1.91 -5.95
N LEU A 20 -12.95 -2.81 -5.65
CA LEU A 20 -11.53 -2.51 -5.69
C LEU A 20 -11.08 -2.15 -7.12
N ALA A 21 -11.49 -2.91 -8.14
CA ALA A 21 -11.14 -2.62 -9.53
C ALA A 21 -11.67 -1.25 -10.00
N LEU A 22 -12.89 -0.90 -9.60
CA LEU A 22 -13.49 0.41 -9.90
C LEU A 22 -12.74 1.58 -9.26
N VAL A 23 -12.17 1.38 -8.07
CA VAL A 23 -11.39 2.42 -7.37
C VAL A 23 -9.95 2.47 -7.87
N VAL A 24 -9.30 1.31 -8.01
CA VAL A 24 -7.88 1.21 -8.37
C VAL A 24 -7.64 1.46 -9.85
N GLY A 25 -8.58 1.15 -10.74
CA GLY A 25 -8.44 1.41 -12.19
C GLY A 25 -8.19 2.89 -12.54
N PRO A 26 -9.05 3.82 -12.08
CA PRO A 26 -8.82 5.26 -12.25
C PRO A 26 -7.53 5.74 -11.56
N LEU A 27 -7.26 5.26 -10.35
CA LEU A 27 -6.03 5.61 -9.62
C LEU A 27 -4.77 5.19 -10.39
N GLY A 28 -4.75 3.97 -10.95
CA GLY A 28 -3.66 3.47 -11.77
C GLY A 28 -3.44 4.30 -13.04
N SER A 29 -4.53 4.76 -13.67
CA SER A 29 -4.45 5.64 -14.84
C SER A 29 -3.75 6.97 -14.52
N VAL A 30 -4.05 7.57 -13.36
CA VAL A 30 -3.38 8.80 -12.89
C VAL A 30 -1.90 8.56 -12.59
N VAL A 31 -1.58 7.42 -11.97
CA VAL A 31 -0.19 7.02 -11.66
C VAL A 31 0.64 6.86 -12.93
N VAL A 32 0.08 6.24 -13.97
CA VAL A 32 0.74 6.09 -15.28
C VAL A 32 0.95 7.43 -15.95
N TRP A 33 -0.05 8.33 -15.92
CA TRP A 33 0.09 9.67 -16.51
C TRP A 33 1.21 10.47 -15.85
N ARG A 34 1.37 10.32 -14.54
CA ARG A 34 2.47 10.94 -13.77
C ARG A 34 3.82 10.21 -13.94
N ARG A 35 3.89 9.16 -14.77
CA ARG A 35 5.09 8.35 -14.99
C ARG A 35 5.69 7.76 -13.70
N MET A 36 4.85 7.43 -12.72
CA MET A 36 5.30 6.85 -11.44
C MET A 36 5.22 5.32 -11.49
N ALA A 37 6.27 4.64 -11.92
CA ALA A 37 6.25 3.19 -12.11
C ALA A 37 6.27 2.42 -10.77
N TYR A 38 6.97 2.96 -9.77
CA TYR A 38 7.20 2.30 -8.47
C TYR A 38 6.17 2.65 -7.39
N PHE A 39 5.12 3.41 -7.74
CA PHE A 39 4.14 3.89 -6.76
C PHE A 39 3.40 2.75 -6.07
N GLY A 40 2.92 1.78 -6.86
CA GLY A 40 2.20 0.61 -6.32
C GLY A 40 3.07 -0.24 -5.40
N ASP A 41 4.34 -0.44 -5.77
CA ASP A 41 5.32 -1.18 -4.98
C ASP A 41 5.58 -0.48 -3.62
N THR A 42 5.78 0.83 -3.66
CA THR A 42 5.98 1.64 -2.45
C THR A 42 4.77 1.58 -1.53
N LEU A 43 3.55 1.67 -2.09
CA LEU A 43 2.31 1.64 -1.32
C LEU A 43 2.06 0.26 -0.68
N ALA A 44 2.40 -0.83 -1.38
CA ALA A 44 2.27 -2.19 -0.86
C ALA A 44 3.20 -2.41 0.34
N HIS A 45 4.47 -2.02 0.25
CA HIS A 45 5.43 -2.14 1.34
C HIS A 45 5.15 -1.18 2.50
N ALA A 46 4.63 0.02 2.20
CA ALA A 46 4.09 0.94 3.21
C ALA A 46 2.95 0.31 4.01
N ALA A 47 2.00 -0.35 3.32
CA ALA A 47 0.91 -1.05 3.98
C ALA A 47 1.42 -2.20 4.84
N LEU A 48 2.39 -2.99 4.36
CA LEU A 48 3.03 -4.06 5.15
C LEU A 48 3.65 -3.50 6.43
N LEU A 49 4.45 -2.44 6.34
CA LEU A 49 5.04 -1.77 7.50
C LEU A 49 3.95 -1.26 8.46
N GLY A 50 2.88 -0.67 7.94
CA GLY A 50 1.75 -0.19 8.73
C GLY A 50 1.02 -1.30 9.49
N VAL A 51 0.78 -2.44 8.83
CA VAL A 51 0.20 -3.63 9.49
C VAL A 51 1.14 -4.14 10.57
N ALA A 52 2.44 -4.27 10.27
CA ALA A 52 3.43 -4.76 11.22
C ALA A 52 3.49 -3.90 12.49
N LEU A 53 3.54 -2.58 12.33
CA LEU A 53 3.56 -1.64 13.46
C LEU A 53 2.25 -1.63 14.24
N ALA A 54 1.09 -1.74 13.58
CA ALA A 54 -0.19 -1.83 14.25
C ALA A 54 -0.29 -3.10 15.10
N VAL A 55 0.14 -4.24 14.57
CA VAL A 55 0.16 -5.52 15.30
C VAL A 55 1.15 -5.45 16.47
N ALA A 56 2.34 -4.88 16.29
CA ALA A 56 3.30 -4.67 17.38
C ALA A 56 2.75 -3.82 18.53
N ALA A 57 1.86 -2.87 18.20
CA ALA A 57 1.22 -1.97 19.16
C ALA A 57 -0.15 -2.48 19.67
N ASP A 58 -0.55 -3.71 19.33
CA ASP A 58 -1.86 -4.30 19.64
C ASP A 58 -3.07 -3.44 19.19
N GLN A 59 -2.91 -2.76 18.04
CA GLN A 59 -3.87 -1.82 17.47
C GLN A 59 -4.44 -2.34 16.14
N LEU A 60 -5.55 -1.74 15.69
CA LEU A 60 -6.22 -2.08 14.43
C LEU A 60 -5.30 -1.93 13.20
N PRO A 61 -5.10 -2.99 12.37
CA PRO A 61 -4.24 -2.93 11.20
C PRO A 61 -4.62 -1.84 10.18
N MET A 62 -5.92 -1.62 10.00
CA MET A 62 -6.45 -0.55 9.11
C MET A 62 -5.95 0.85 9.51
N ALA A 63 -5.82 1.11 10.82
CA ALA A 63 -5.30 2.38 11.31
C ALA A 63 -3.80 2.51 11.02
N GLY A 64 -3.02 1.44 11.23
CA GLY A 64 -1.59 1.41 10.91
C GLY A 64 -1.31 1.64 9.42
N VAL A 65 -2.03 0.96 8.53
CA VAL A 65 -1.92 1.15 7.08
C VAL A 65 -2.22 2.59 6.69
N SER A 66 -3.29 3.17 7.25
CA SER A 66 -3.69 4.55 6.95
C SER A 66 -2.65 5.56 7.44
N ILE A 67 -2.14 5.40 8.67
CA ILE A 67 -1.13 6.29 9.26
C ILE A 67 0.19 6.21 8.49
N ILE A 68 0.72 5.01 8.27
CA ILE A 68 1.99 4.83 7.55
C ILE A 68 1.86 5.22 6.08
N GLY A 69 0.73 4.94 5.43
CA GLY A 69 0.45 5.38 4.07
C GLY A 69 0.47 6.90 3.93
N VAL A 70 -0.21 7.62 4.83
CA VAL A 70 -0.18 9.10 4.85
C VAL A 70 1.22 9.61 5.15
N LEU A 71 1.94 9.00 6.09
CA LEU A 71 3.30 9.40 6.44
C LEU A 71 4.27 9.25 5.26
N ILE A 72 4.22 8.13 4.53
CA ILE A 72 5.03 7.92 3.33
C ILE A 72 4.63 8.87 2.21
N ALA A 73 3.34 9.16 2.03
CA ALA A 73 2.89 10.15 1.04
C ALA A 73 3.41 11.57 1.34
N VAL A 74 3.35 12.00 2.60
CA VAL A 74 3.90 13.30 3.03
C VAL A 74 5.41 13.35 2.88
N LEU A 75 6.10 12.26 3.27
CA LEU A 75 7.55 12.15 3.13
C LEU A 75 7.99 12.23 1.67
N LEU A 76 7.31 11.52 0.77
CA LEU A 76 7.56 11.58 -0.67
C LEU A 76 7.36 12.99 -1.21
N PHE A 77 6.24 13.64 -0.89
CA PHE A 77 5.95 15.01 -1.33
C PHE A 77 7.03 16.01 -0.88
N TRP A 78 7.53 15.86 0.35
CA TRP A 78 8.60 16.71 0.86
C TRP A 78 9.93 16.44 0.17
N LEU A 79 10.24 15.17 -0.09
CA LEU A 79 11.50 14.74 -0.71
C LEU A 79 11.57 15.10 -2.20
N GLU A 80 10.44 14.99 -2.92
CA GLU A 80 10.29 15.45 -4.30
C GLU A 80 10.58 16.96 -4.44
N LYS A 81 10.25 17.76 -3.42
CA LYS A 81 10.48 19.21 -3.47
C LYS A 81 11.95 19.61 -3.25
N GLN A 82 12.77 18.75 -2.66
CA GLN A 82 14.14 19.07 -2.26
C GLN A 82 15.22 18.51 -3.18
N ARG A 83 14.91 17.52 -3.99
CA ARG A 83 15.91 16.76 -4.76
C ARG A 83 15.60 16.77 -6.24
N ASP A 84 16.63 17.03 -7.06
CA ASP A 84 16.61 16.86 -8.52
C ASP A 84 16.60 15.37 -8.96
N LEU A 85 16.19 14.47 -8.08
CA LEU A 85 16.11 13.04 -8.37
C LEU A 85 14.74 12.73 -8.98
N SER A 86 14.68 11.74 -9.87
CA SER A 86 13.41 11.27 -10.40
C SER A 86 12.51 10.73 -9.28
N THR A 87 11.22 11.02 -9.35
CA THR A 87 10.19 10.46 -8.44
C THR A 87 10.29 8.94 -8.34
N ASP A 88 10.59 8.26 -9.44
CA ASP A 88 10.78 6.79 -9.46
C ASP A 88 11.94 6.33 -8.58
N THR A 89 13.03 7.09 -8.51
CA THR A 89 14.16 6.76 -7.62
C THR A 89 13.78 6.92 -6.16
N LEU A 90 13.05 7.99 -5.82
CA LEU A 90 12.59 8.24 -4.45
C LEU A 90 11.60 7.16 -4.01
N LEU A 91 10.65 6.81 -4.87
CA LEU A 91 9.70 5.72 -4.65
C LEU A 91 10.43 4.39 -4.41
N GLY A 92 11.40 4.03 -5.26
CA GLY A 92 12.19 2.80 -5.09
C GLY A 92 12.95 2.74 -3.75
N ILE A 93 13.58 3.85 -3.34
CA ILE A 93 14.28 3.92 -2.04
C ILE A 93 13.29 3.77 -0.89
N LEU A 94 12.15 4.47 -0.95
CA LEU A 94 11.11 4.38 0.08
C LEU A 94 10.53 2.98 0.16
N SER A 95 10.30 2.31 -0.97
CA SER A 95 9.77 0.95 -1.03
C SER A 95 10.67 -0.05 -0.31
N HIS A 96 11.96 -0.11 -0.67
CA HIS A 96 12.91 -1.02 -0.03
C HIS A 96 13.15 -0.68 1.46
N SER A 97 13.13 0.61 1.80
CA SER A 97 13.24 1.04 3.20
C SER A 97 12.01 0.58 4.02
N ALA A 98 10.80 0.74 3.47
CA ALA A 98 9.57 0.31 4.13
C ALA A 98 9.51 -1.21 4.27
N LEU A 99 9.92 -1.96 3.26
CA LEU A 99 10.05 -3.43 3.33
C LEU A 99 11.02 -3.84 4.43
N ALA A 100 12.24 -3.28 4.45
CA ALA A 100 13.25 -3.64 5.44
C ALA A 100 12.78 -3.33 6.87
N LEU A 101 12.24 -2.14 7.10
CA LEU A 101 11.68 -1.76 8.40
C LEU A 101 10.50 -2.66 8.79
N GLY A 102 9.61 -2.97 7.85
CA GLY A 102 8.45 -3.84 8.09
C GLY A 102 8.88 -5.24 8.52
N LEU A 103 9.87 -5.82 7.84
CA LEU A 103 10.44 -7.12 8.19
C LEU A 103 11.15 -7.10 9.56
N ILE A 104 11.88 -6.03 9.89
CA ILE A 104 12.51 -5.88 11.21
C ILE A 104 11.45 -5.87 12.31
N VAL A 105 10.37 -5.11 12.13
CA VAL A 105 9.27 -5.06 13.10
C VAL A 105 8.62 -6.43 13.24
N LEU A 106 8.29 -7.10 12.12
CA LEU A 106 7.72 -8.44 12.14
C LEU A 106 8.63 -9.48 12.81
N SER A 107 9.95 -9.30 12.74
CA SER A 107 10.90 -10.21 13.38
C SER A 107 11.02 -10.02 14.90
N VAL A 108 10.58 -8.88 15.43
CA VAL A 108 10.68 -8.54 16.87
C VAL A 108 9.38 -8.87 17.61
N ILE A 109 8.26 -8.94 16.90
CA ILE A 109 6.97 -9.44 17.39
C ILE A 109 7.05 -10.97 17.55
#